data_AF-A0A9W2XF37-F1
#
_entry.id   AF-A0A9W2XF37-F1
#
_cell.length_a   1.000
_cell.length_b   1.000
_cell.length_c   1.000
_cell.angle_alpha   90.00
_cell.angle_beta   90.00
_cell.angle_gamma   90.00
#
_symmetry.space_group_name_H-M   'P 1'
#
loop_
_entity.id
_entity.type
_entity.pdbx_description
1 polymer ?
#
loop_
_entity_poly.entity_id
_entity_poly.type
_entity_poly.pdbx_seq_one_letter_code
_entity_poly.pdbx_strand_id
1 'polypeptide(L)'
;MYTRLIITVLIVAGVAVNTATAQSIRMVAQSNSTTNSNPTSTTQASTTQALNTVGAFTTSVFNSGCGAQQLCLSQPSSCDPSTGGSCDFIYSQQLSGQNYQLGLSGSSAGYIAVVLSTAGSVGNNDTTYICANNNSVVQSFVAYLIGNVLHMTPLGMNSMNGSVKGNRIQCIFNAMLPTRCPRALNLQVGFLTGSYNATNGTLGFPTVIFQKSANLSNAASHAITFKQSLTEAVLIVMVAQRLTMS
;
A
#
# COMPACT_ATOMS: atom_id res chain seq x y z
N MET A 1 -53.49 24.99 1.05
CA MET A 1 -52.60 25.58 2.08
C MET A 1 -51.38 24.67 2.21
N TYR A 2 -50.27 25.04 1.57
CA TYR A 2 -49.01 24.28 1.57
C TYR A 2 -48.09 24.85 2.65
N THR A 3 -47.84 24.09 3.71
CA THR A 3 -46.83 24.46 4.71
C THR A 3 -45.51 23.82 4.32
N ARG A 4 -44.57 24.62 3.83
CA ARG A 4 -43.20 24.19 3.52
C ARG A 4 -42.43 23.99 4.81
N LEU A 5 -42.08 22.73 5.12
CA LEU A 5 -41.17 22.39 6.21
C LEU A 5 -39.72 22.61 5.72
N ILE A 6 -39.10 23.70 6.15
CA ILE A 6 -37.68 23.99 5.87
C ILE A 6 -36.87 23.36 7.01
N ILE A 7 -36.22 22.22 6.74
CA ILE A 7 -35.28 21.60 7.67
C ILE A 7 -33.90 22.23 7.44
N THR A 8 -33.54 23.19 8.28
CA THR A 8 -32.21 23.80 8.28
C THR A 8 -31.23 22.86 9.01
N VAL A 9 -30.37 22.18 8.27
CA VAL A 9 -29.28 21.36 8.84
C VAL A 9 -28.15 22.29 9.25
N LEU A 10 -27.97 22.53 10.56
CA LEU A 10 -26.78 23.19 11.09
C LEU A 10 -25.59 22.23 11.04
N ILE A 11 -24.61 22.54 10.21
CA ILE A 11 -23.32 21.85 10.15
C ILE A 11 -22.38 22.56 11.13
N VAL A 12 -22.14 21.98 12.30
CA VAL A 12 -21.14 22.50 13.24
C VAL A 12 -19.77 21.95 12.82
N ALA A 13 -19.01 22.74 12.06
CA ALA A 13 -17.61 22.47 11.78
C ALA A 13 -16.77 22.85 13.01
N GLY A 14 -16.38 21.85 13.81
CA GLY A 14 -15.41 22.03 14.89
C GLY A 14 -14.00 22.22 14.31
N VAL A 15 -13.53 23.46 14.25
CA VAL A 15 -12.13 23.78 13.93
C VAL A 15 -11.32 23.70 15.23
N ALA A 16 -10.52 22.65 15.39
CA ALA A 16 -9.52 22.58 16.46
C ALA A 16 -8.25 23.33 16.01
N VAL A 17 -8.04 24.52 16.56
CA VAL A 17 -6.80 25.30 16.37
C VAL A 17 -5.79 24.83 17.41
N ASN A 18 -4.80 24.03 17.00
CA ASN A 18 -3.65 23.74 17.85
C ASN A 18 -2.51 24.69 17.48
N THR A 19 -2.28 25.69 18.33
CA THR A 19 -1.12 26.58 18.31
C THR A 19 0.09 25.85 18.91
N ALA A 20 1.05 25.44 18.08
CA ALA A 20 2.38 25.04 18.54
C ALA A 20 3.35 26.20 18.29
N THR A 21 3.82 26.79 19.39
CA THR A 21 4.81 27.87 19.45
C THR A 21 6.16 27.40 18.93
N ALA A 22 6.71 28.11 17.93
CA ALA A 22 8.10 27.98 17.51
C ALA A 22 9.02 28.62 18.56
N GLN A 23 9.99 27.86 19.08
CA GLN A 23 11.08 28.42 19.89
C GLN A 23 12.35 28.52 19.03
N SER A 24 12.78 29.76 18.81
CA SER A 24 14.04 30.14 18.19
C SER A 24 15.11 30.27 19.27
N ILE A 25 16.20 29.52 19.16
CA ILE A 25 17.45 29.83 19.89
C ILE A 25 18.48 30.28 18.85
N ARG A 26 18.84 31.57 18.91
CA ARG A 26 20.01 32.17 18.28
C ARG A 26 21.15 32.25 19.30
N MET A 27 22.37 32.13 18.80
CA MET A 27 23.65 32.78 19.18
C MET A 27 24.80 31.77 18.96
N VAL A 28 25.98 32.05 18.41
CA VAL A 28 26.65 33.21 17.78
C VAL A 28 27.79 32.61 16.92
N ALA A 29 28.17 33.29 15.84
CA ALA A 29 29.26 32.94 14.93
C ALA A 29 30.64 33.26 15.50
N GLN A 30 31.68 32.49 15.12
CA GLN A 30 33.02 33.05 14.94
C GLN A 30 33.83 32.30 13.86
N SER A 31 34.50 33.12 13.04
CA SER A 31 35.08 32.87 11.72
C SER A 31 36.53 32.40 11.71
N ASN A 32 36.92 31.74 10.61
CA ASN A 32 38.15 31.90 9.78
C ASN A 32 38.41 30.58 9.02
N SER A 33 38.91 30.48 7.79
CA SER A 33 39.35 31.39 6.72
C SER A 33 39.57 30.51 5.48
N THR A 34 39.25 31.02 4.28
CA THR A 34 39.81 30.76 2.92
C THR A 34 40.45 29.39 2.58
N THR A 35 40.04 28.70 1.51
CA THR A 35 40.55 28.92 0.12
C THR A 35 39.87 27.99 -0.92
N ASN A 36 39.85 28.47 -2.17
CA ASN A 36 39.38 27.86 -3.44
C ASN A 36 39.87 26.43 -3.76
N SER A 37 39.00 25.59 -4.34
CA SER A 37 39.24 24.86 -5.62
C SER A 37 37.98 24.14 -6.13
N ASN A 38 37.82 24.13 -7.46
CA ASN A 38 36.69 23.66 -8.27
C ASN A 38 36.64 22.10 -8.38
N PRO A 39 35.71 21.46 -9.13
CA PRO A 39 34.78 20.44 -8.65
C PRO A 39 35.19 19.02 -9.09
N THR A 40 35.10 18.02 -8.20
CA THR A 40 35.30 16.62 -8.61
C THR A 40 34.06 15.80 -8.31
N SER A 41 33.38 15.45 -9.39
CA SER A 41 32.34 14.44 -9.50
C SER A 41 32.73 13.15 -8.79
N THR A 42 32.03 12.84 -7.70
CA THR A 42 32.00 11.50 -7.11
C THR A 42 30.66 10.85 -7.47
N THR A 43 30.68 10.09 -8.55
CA THR A 43 29.72 9.03 -8.83
C THR A 43 29.70 8.06 -7.66
N GLN A 44 28.73 8.23 -6.76
CA GLN A 44 28.49 7.31 -5.66
C GLN A 44 27.83 6.05 -6.23
N ALA A 45 28.66 5.03 -6.45
CA ALA A 45 28.22 3.70 -6.86
C ALA A 45 27.17 3.17 -5.89
N SER A 46 25.96 2.93 -6.40
CA SER A 46 24.88 2.28 -5.67
C SER A 46 25.18 0.78 -5.61
N THR A 47 25.52 0.27 -4.43
CA THR A 47 25.66 -1.17 -4.20
C THR A 47 24.27 -1.79 -4.04
N THR A 48 23.76 -2.38 -5.13
CA THR A 48 22.63 -3.31 -5.10
C THR A 48 23.07 -4.58 -4.37
N GLN A 49 22.71 -4.70 -3.09
CA GLN A 49 22.78 -5.98 -2.39
C GLN A 49 21.62 -6.87 -2.87
N ALA A 50 21.93 -7.81 -3.75
CA ALA A 50 21.04 -8.93 -4.05
C ALA A 50 21.05 -9.87 -2.85
N LEU A 51 19.90 -10.02 -2.19
CA LEU A 51 19.75 -11.00 -1.12
C LEU A 51 19.61 -12.41 -1.70
N ASN A 52 20.28 -13.35 -1.06
CA ASN A 52 20.50 -14.73 -1.48
C ASN A 52 19.22 -15.54 -1.76
N THR A 53 19.34 -16.41 -2.75
CA THR A 53 18.35 -17.39 -3.23
C THR A 53 17.91 -18.36 -2.11
N VAL A 54 16.62 -18.36 -1.77
CA VAL A 54 16.00 -19.35 -0.87
C VAL A 54 14.94 -20.15 -1.63
N GLY A 55 15.23 -21.46 -1.82
CA GLY A 55 14.30 -22.59 -1.97
C GLY A 55 13.15 -22.55 -2.99
N ALA A 56 13.04 -23.58 -3.83
CA ALA A 56 11.87 -23.80 -4.68
C ALA A 56 10.57 -23.83 -3.84
N PHE A 57 9.65 -22.93 -4.20
CA PHE A 57 8.42 -22.63 -3.48
C PHE A 57 7.30 -23.63 -3.82
N THR A 58 6.66 -24.18 -2.79
CA THR A 58 5.48 -25.07 -2.94
C THR A 58 4.16 -24.44 -2.48
N THR A 59 4.16 -23.27 -1.83
CA THR A 59 2.96 -22.68 -1.22
C THR A 59 2.39 -21.53 -2.06
N SER A 60 1.58 -21.82 -3.08
CA SER A 60 0.92 -20.77 -3.88
C SER A 60 0.09 -19.80 -3.02
N VAL A 61 -0.07 -18.56 -3.48
CA VAL A 61 -1.01 -17.61 -2.87
C VAL A 61 -2.43 -18.06 -3.18
N PHE A 62 -3.26 -18.17 -2.15
CA PHE A 62 -4.66 -18.61 -2.23
C PHE A 62 -5.58 -17.70 -1.38
N ASN A 63 -6.88 -17.77 -1.63
CA ASN A 63 -7.90 -17.00 -0.92
C ASN A 63 -8.53 -17.75 0.29
N SER A 64 -8.06 -18.96 0.61
CA SER A 64 -8.60 -19.68 1.78
C SER A 64 -8.27 -18.91 3.08
N GLY A 65 -9.26 -18.74 3.94
CA GLY A 65 -9.13 -17.98 5.19
C GLY A 65 -9.33 -16.46 5.09
N CYS A 66 -9.63 -15.94 3.89
CA CYS A 66 -10.10 -14.56 3.74
C CYS A 66 -11.34 -14.30 4.62
N GLY A 67 -11.34 -13.20 5.37
CA GLY A 67 -12.46 -12.83 6.24
C GLY A 67 -12.42 -13.47 7.64
N ALA A 68 -11.55 -14.47 7.87
CA ALA A 68 -11.44 -15.17 9.14
C ALA A 68 -10.03 -15.08 9.73
N GLN A 69 -9.02 -15.58 9.01
CA GLN A 69 -7.61 -15.56 9.46
C GLN A 69 -6.79 -14.47 8.77
N GLN A 70 -7.22 -14.03 7.59
CA GLN A 70 -6.51 -13.05 6.79
C GLN A 70 -7.46 -12.05 6.14
N LEU A 71 -6.98 -10.82 6.01
CA LEU A 71 -7.58 -9.81 5.16
C LEU A 71 -7.24 -10.14 3.71
N CYS A 72 -8.18 -9.99 2.79
CA CYS A 72 -7.93 -10.14 1.36
C CYS A 72 -8.52 -9.01 0.56
N LEU A 73 -7.74 -8.52 -0.40
CA LEU A 73 -8.15 -7.53 -1.39
C LEU A 73 -7.90 -8.10 -2.77
N SER A 74 -8.89 -8.03 -3.63
CA SER A 74 -8.79 -8.59 -4.98
C SER A 74 -9.44 -7.72 -6.03
N GLN A 75 -8.89 -7.80 -7.24
CA GLN A 75 -9.45 -7.29 -8.47
C GLN A 75 -9.26 -8.34 -9.58
N PRO A 76 -10.34 -8.81 -10.22
CA PRO A 76 -11.75 -8.60 -9.89
C PRO A 76 -12.09 -9.04 -8.47
N SER A 77 -13.17 -8.49 -7.91
CA SER A 77 -13.62 -8.85 -6.57
C SER A 77 -13.84 -10.36 -6.46
N SER A 78 -13.44 -10.93 -5.32
CA SER A 78 -13.59 -12.37 -5.00
C SER A 78 -12.87 -13.35 -5.96
N CYS A 79 -11.95 -12.88 -6.79
CA CYS A 79 -11.14 -13.79 -7.61
C CYS A 79 -10.22 -14.69 -6.75
N ASP A 80 -9.90 -15.86 -7.29
CA ASP A 80 -8.97 -16.81 -6.68
C ASP A 80 -7.60 -16.74 -7.40
N PRO A 81 -6.51 -16.39 -6.71
CA PRO A 81 -5.18 -16.32 -7.30
C PRO A 81 -4.60 -17.70 -7.68
N SER A 82 -5.19 -18.81 -7.20
CA SER A 82 -4.72 -20.18 -7.43
C SER A 82 -5.28 -20.82 -8.72
N THR A 83 -6.47 -20.43 -9.16
CA THR A 83 -7.19 -21.04 -10.30
C THR A 83 -6.68 -20.59 -11.67
N GLY A 84 -5.76 -19.62 -11.72
CA GLY A 84 -5.34 -18.96 -12.95
C GLY A 84 -6.35 -17.91 -13.45
N GLY A 85 -5.89 -17.03 -14.34
CA GLY A 85 -6.65 -15.87 -14.85
C GLY A 85 -6.10 -14.52 -14.39
N SER A 86 -6.85 -13.45 -14.66
CA SER A 86 -6.54 -12.08 -14.23
C SER A 86 -7.03 -11.87 -12.79
N CYS A 87 -6.21 -12.23 -11.81
CA CYS A 87 -6.50 -12.00 -10.39
C CYS A 87 -5.33 -11.26 -9.74
N ASP A 88 -5.52 -9.97 -9.54
CA ASP A 88 -4.61 -9.12 -8.78
C ASP A 88 -5.07 -9.14 -7.33
N PHE A 89 -4.24 -9.70 -6.47
CA PHE A 89 -4.63 -10.16 -5.14
C PHE A 89 -3.58 -9.77 -4.11
N ILE A 90 -4.07 -9.29 -2.96
CA ILE A 90 -3.30 -9.01 -1.76
C ILE A 90 -3.96 -9.80 -0.63
N TYR A 91 -3.18 -10.49 0.19
CA TYR A 91 -3.61 -10.85 1.53
C TYR A 91 -2.69 -10.27 2.59
N SER A 92 -3.24 -10.13 3.80
CA SER A 92 -2.51 -9.74 4.99
C SER A 92 -2.96 -10.56 6.19
N GLN A 93 -1.99 -11.09 6.92
CA GLN A 93 -2.21 -11.80 8.17
C GLN A 93 -1.29 -11.21 9.24
N GLN A 94 -1.87 -10.76 10.35
CA GLN A 94 -1.08 -10.29 11.49
C GLN A 94 -0.40 -11.49 12.16
N LEU A 95 0.93 -11.42 12.32
CA LEU A 95 1.71 -12.44 13.02
C LEU A 95 1.85 -12.07 14.50
N SER A 96 2.40 -10.88 14.76
CA SER A 96 2.59 -10.36 16.12
C SER A 96 2.85 -8.86 16.09
N GLY A 97 2.15 -8.08 16.91
CA GLY A 97 2.35 -6.63 16.97
C GLY A 97 2.25 -5.95 15.61
N GLN A 98 3.35 -5.37 15.11
CA GLN A 98 3.44 -4.74 13.79
C GLN A 98 4.02 -5.65 12.69
N ASN A 99 4.25 -6.92 12.98
CA ASN A 99 4.72 -7.89 12.00
C ASN A 99 3.54 -8.57 11.31
N TYR A 100 3.54 -8.51 9.99
CA TYR A 100 2.52 -9.10 9.13
C TYR A 100 3.17 -10.01 8.13
N GLN A 101 2.48 -11.10 7.80
CA GLN A 101 2.70 -11.78 6.55
C GLN A 101 1.83 -11.11 5.49
N LEU A 102 2.45 -10.76 4.38
CA LEU A 102 1.78 -10.22 3.20
C LEU A 102 2.03 -11.18 2.04
N GLY A 103 1.02 -11.36 1.20
CA GLY A 103 1.23 -12.04 -0.05
C GLY A 103 0.49 -11.40 -1.21
N LEU A 104 1.13 -11.50 -2.36
CA LEU A 104 0.75 -10.85 -3.60
C LEU A 104 0.66 -11.89 -4.70
N SER A 105 -0.36 -11.77 -5.55
CA SER A 105 -0.46 -12.51 -6.80
C SER A 105 -1.00 -11.56 -7.85
N GLY A 106 -0.39 -11.52 -9.03
CA GLY A 106 -0.90 -10.70 -10.13
C GLY A 106 -0.15 -10.95 -11.43
N SER A 107 -0.63 -10.32 -12.50
CA SER A 107 -0.06 -10.48 -13.83
C SER A 107 0.77 -9.25 -14.21
N SER A 108 2.08 -9.42 -14.36
CA SER A 108 3.00 -8.38 -14.82
C SER A 108 4.25 -8.98 -15.46
N ALA A 109 4.71 -8.38 -16.55
CA ALA A 109 6.00 -8.73 -17.16
C ALA A 109 7.19 -8.17 -16.37
N GLY A 110 6.99 -7.10 -15.60
CA GLY A 110 8.02 -6.43 -14.80
C GLY A 110 7.88 -6.77 -13.33
N TYR A 111 7.16 -5.95 -12.57
CA TYR A 111 6.92 -6.16 -11.15
C TYR A 111 5.44 -6.02 -10.77
N ILE A 112 5.11 -6.59 -9.62
CA ILE A 112 3.90 -6.31 -8.84
C ILE A 112 4.30 -5.72 -7.49
N ALA A 113 3.43 -4.94 -6.86
CA ALA A 113 3.71 -4.35 -5.56
C ALA A 113 2.44 -4.10 -4.73
N VAL A 114 2.62 -4.04 -3.42
CA VAL A 114 1.64 -3.47 -2.49
C VAL A 114 2.18 -2.19 -1.90
N VAL A 115 1.36 -1.15 -1.90
CA VAL A 115 1.63 0.14 -1.27
C VAL A 115 0.68 0.36 -0.10
N LEU A 116 1.23 0.87 1.00
CA LEU A 116 0.51 1.16 2.23
C LEU A 116 0.61 2.65 2.52
N SER A 117 -0.52 3.35 2.40
CA SER A 117 -0.61 4.77 2.72
C SER A 117 -1.46 5.01 3.96
N THR A 118 -1.07 6.00 4.75
CA THR A 118 -1.87 6.56 5.84
C THR A 118 -2.71 7.75 5.39
N ALA A 119 -2.53 8.20 4.15
CA ALA A 119 -3.36 9.20 3.51
C ALA A 119 -4.57 8.53 2.82
N GLY A 120 -5.52 9.34 2.34
CA GLY A 120 -6.69 8.84 1.61
C GLY A 120 -6.40 8.30 0.20
N SER A 121 -5.15 8.41 -0.27
CA SER A 121 -4.68 7.93 -1.58
C SER A 121 -3.22 7.52 -1.50
N VAL A 122 -2.81 6.62 -2.41
CA VAL A 122 -1.41 6.23 -2.57
C VAL A 122 -0.61 7.31 -3.31
N GLY A 123 0.70 7.40 -3.06
CA GLY A 123 1.61 8.40 -3.63
C GLY A 123 2.14 9.44 -2.63
N ASN A 124 1.84 9.33 -1.34
CA ASN A 124 2.12 10.33 -0.32
C ASN A 124 3.31 9.96 0.57
N ASN A 125 4.44 9.57 -0.04
CA ASN A 125 5.61 9.01 0.65
C ASN A 125 5.28 7.69 1.36
N ASP A 126 4.67 6.78 0.61
CA ASP A 126 4.06 5.56 1.12
C ASP A 126 4.98 4.36 1.00
N THR A 127 5.02 3.53 2.03
CA THR A 127 5.84 2.31 2.01
C THR A 127 5.27 1.32 1.01
N THR A 128 6.14 0.88 0.09
CA THR A 128 5.79 0.01 -1.03
C THR A 128 6.71 -1.21 -1.03
N TYR A 129 6.11 -2.40 -0.98
CA TYR A 129 6.81 -3.68 -1.07
C TYR A 129 6.62 -4.26 -2.46
N ILE A 130 7.72 -4.64 -3.09
CA ILE A 130 7.78 -4.88 -4.54
C ILE A 130 8.37 -6.26 -4.81
N CYS A 131 7.76 -6.95 -5.77
CA CYS A 131 8.21 -8.20 -6.34
C CYS A 131 8.42 -8.07 -7.85
N ALA A 132 9.67 -8.11 -8.29
CA ALA A 132 10.05 -8.04 -9.68
C ALA A 132 10.38 -9.41 -10.26
N ASN A 133 10.01 -9.63 -11.52
CA ASN A 133 10.44 -10.76 -12.31
C ASN A 133 11.83 -10.48 -12.91
N ASN A 134 12.88 -11.03 -12.29
CA ASN A 134 14.22 -11.05 -12.85
C ASN A 134 14.47 -12.36 -13.58
N ASN A 135 14.08 -12.44 -14.86
CA ASN A 135 14.30 -13.63 -15.70
C ASN A 135 13.76 -14.93 -15.07
N SER A 136 12.50 -14.91 -14.62
CA SER A 136 11.79 -15.99 -13.92
C SER A 136 12.22 -16.22 -12.46
N VAL A 137 13.17 -15.44 -11.94
CA VAL A 137 13.54 -15.41 -10.53
C VAL A 137 12.95 -14.17 -9.89
N VAL A 138 12.23 -14.31 -8.78
CA VAL A 138 11.65 -13.15 -8.11
C VAL A 138 12.74 -12.39 -7.35
N GLN A 139 12.79 -11.07 -7.55
CA GLN A 139 13.57 -10.14 -6.74
C GLN A 139 12.66 -9.21 -5.95
N SER A 140 13.11 -8.85 -4.75
CA SER A 140 12.28 -8.18 -3.75
C SER A 140 12.86 -6.82 -3.41
N PHE A 141 12.01 -5.80 -3.29
CA PHE A 141 12.44 -4.46 -2.94
C PHE A 141 11.48 -3.78 -1.97
N VAL A 142 11.99 -2.83 -1.20
CA VAL A 142 11.19 -1.88 -0.43
C VAL A 142 11.51 -0.46 -0.92
N ALA A 143 10.47 0.31 -1.21
CA ALA A 143 10.59 1.68 -1.69
C ALA A 143 9.57 2.60 -1.02
N TYR A 144 9.79 3.91 -1.11
CA TYR A 144 8.76 4.90 -0.86
C TYR A 144 8.15 5.36 -2.19
N LEU A 145 6.81 5.33 -2.28
CA LEU A 145 6.09 5.88 -3.41
C LEU A 145 5.79 7.36 -3.15
N ILE A 146 6.37 8.24 -3.96
CA ILE A 146 6.14 9.69 -3.93
C ILE A 146 5.62 10.11 -5.31
N GLY A 147 4.37 10.56 -5.35
CA GLY A 147 3.61 10.69 -6.60
C GLY A 147 3.55 9.34 -7.32
N ASN A 148 4.21 9.26 -8.48
CA ASN A 148 4.35 8.04 -9.26
C ASN A 148 5.80 7.55 -9.34
N VAL A 149 6.69 7.98 -8.44
CA VAL A 149 8.11 7.59 -8.46
C VAL A 149 8.41 6.68 -7.27
N LEU A 150 9.14 5.58 -7.51
CA LEU A 150 9.59 4.67 -6.48
C LEU A 150 11.01 5.04 -6.04
N HIS A 151 11.15 5.48 -4.79
CA HIS A 151 12.42 5.78 -4.16
C HIS A 151 12.88 4.59 -3.32
N MET A 152 13.87 3.87 -3.85
CA MET A 152 14.39 2.65 -3.24
C MET A 152 14.96 2.91 -1.86
N THR A 153 14.72 1.97 -0.95
CA THR A 153 15.27 1.99 0.40
C THR A 153 16.26 0.84 0.58
N PRO A 154 17.27 0.99 1.45
CA PRO A 154 18.16 -0.12 1.81
C PRO A 154 17.49 -1.16 2.73
N LEU A 155 16.21 -0.98 3.08
CA LEU A 155 15.49 -1.90 3.94
C LEU A 155 15.17 -3.18 3.15
N GLY A 156 15.76 -4.30 3.56
CA GLY A 156 15.41 -5.62 3.05
C GLY A 156 14.11 -6.14 3.67
N MET A 157 13.41 -7.05 2.97
CA MET A 157 12.37 -7.87 3.58
C MET A 157 13.01 -8.99 4.41
N ASN A 158 12.46 -9.26 5.60
CA ASN A 158 13.09 -10.19 6.56
C ASN A 158 13.01 -11.66 6.09
N SER A 159 11.97 -12.01 5.33
CA SER A 159 11.78 -13.33 4.73
C SER A 159 10.89 -13.14 3.52
N MET A 160 11.32 -13.67 2.37
CA MET A 160 10.60 -13.53 1.12
C MET A 160 10.72 -14.82 0.32
N ASN A 161 9.57 -15.28 -0.15
CA ASN A 161 9.46 -16.38 -1.09
C ASN A 161 8.61 -15.91 -2.27
N GLY A 162 8.95 -16.35 -3.48
CA GLY A 162 8.17 -15.99 -4.65
C GLY A 162 8.34 -16.96 -5.81
N SER A 163 7.45 -16.86 -6.78
CA SER A 163 7.51 -17.63 -8.02
C SER A 163 7.04 -16.79 -9.20
N VAL A 164 7.58 -17.10 -10.37
CA VAL A 164 7.13 -16.56 -11.66
C VAL A 164 6.69 -17.73 -12.54
N LYS A 165 5.47 -17.67 -13.06
CA LYS A 165 4.94 -18.63 -14.04
C LYS A 165 4.32 -17.84 -15.20
N GLY A 166 5.04 -17.76 -16.33
CA GLY A 166 4.69 -16.85 -17.41
C GLY A 166 4.75 -15.40 -16.91
N ASN A 167 3.64 -14.66 -17.05
CA ASN A 167 3.51 -13.29 -16.52
C ASN A 167 2.94 -13.24 -15.10
N ARG A 168 2.62 -14.39 -14.48
CA ARG A 168 2.10 -14.39 -13.11
C ARG A 168 3.25 -14.36 -12.13
N ILE A 169 3.30 -13.31 -11.32
CA ILE A 169 4.22 -13.16 -10.20
C ILE A 169 3.43 -13.46 -8.92
N GLN A 170 3.98 -14.31 -8.06
CA GLN A 170 3.46 -14.54 -6.71
C GLN A 170 4.56 -14.35 -5.68
N CYS A 171 4.22 -13.73 -4.56
CA CYS A 171 5.13 -13.50 -3.44
C CYS A 171 4.44 -13.68 -2.12
N ILE A 172 5.19 -14.16 -1.13
CA ILE A 172 4.83 -14.14 0.28
C ILE A 172 6.05 -13.62 1.04
N PHE A 173 5.84 -12.64 1.90
CA PHE A 173 6.92 -12.08 2.70
C PHE A 173 6.41 -11.61 4.07
N ASN A 174 7.33 -11.59 5.03
CA ASN A 174 7.09 -11.00 6.33
C ASN A 174 7.60 -9.57 6.35
N ALA A 175 6.75 -8.64 6.76
CA ALA A 175 7.07 -7.22 6.84
C ALA A 175 6.70 -6.67 8.22
N MET A 176 7.61 -5.88 8.79
CA MET A 176 7.28 -5.00 9.90
C MET A 176 6.71 -3.70 9.30
N LEU A 177 5.45 -3.41 9.61
CA LEU A 177 4.85 -2.15 9.16
C LEU A 177 5.56 -0.96 9.81
N PRO A 178 5.77 0.15 9.08
CA PRO A 178 6.37 1.35 9.65
C PRO A 178 5.57 1.85 10.85
N THR A 179 6.25 2.42 11.86
CA THR A 179 5.60 3.02 13.04
C THR A 179 4.60 4.12 12.70
N ARG A 180 4.76 4.75 11.53
CA ARG A 180 3.83 5.74 10.97
C ARG A 180 2.48 5.15 10.54
N CYS A 181 2.36 3.83 10.47
CA CYS A 181 1.11 3.09 10.26
C CYS A 181 0.59 2.54 11.61
N PRO A 182 0.22 3.40 12.59
CA PRO A 182 -0.15 2.92 13.92
C PRO A 182 -1.33 1.96 13.82
N ARG A 183 -1.10 0.71 14.29
CA ARG A 183 -2.12 -0.35 14.36
C ARG A 183 -2.72 -0.77 13.01
N ALA A 184 -2.10 -0.39 11.90
CA ALA A 184 -2.57 -0.67 10.55
C ALA A 184 -4.06 -0.34 10.29
N LEU A 185 -4.57 0.68 11.00
CA LEU A 185 -5.95 1.13 10.90
C LEU A 185 -6.11 2.13 9.75
N ASN A 186 -7.24 2.05 9.04
CA ASN A 186 -7.64 3.02 8.02
C ASN A 186 -6.56 3.28 6.95
N LEU A 187 -5.79 2.24 6.60
CA LEU A 187 -4.77 2.37 5.57
C LEU A 187 -5.42 2.35 4.19
N GLN A 188 -4.91 3.18 3.30
CA GLN A 188 -5.17 3.02 1.88
C GLN A 188 -4.16 2.02 1.33
N VAL A 189 -4.65 0.84 0.95
CA VAL A 189 -3.86 -0.27 0.43
C VAL A 189 -4.02 -0.33 -1.08
N GLY A 190 -2.92 -0.23 -1.81
CA GLY A 190 -2.91 -0.28 -3.27
C GLY A 190 -2.18 -1.50 -3.82
N PHE A 191 -2.67 -2.05 -4.93
CA PHE A 191 -1.93 -2.99 -5.78
C PHE A 191 -1.40 -2.26 -7.00
N LEU A 192 -0.10 -2.39 -7.25
CA LEU A 192 0.59 -1.70 -8.33
C LEU A 192 1.29 -2.70 -9.25
N THR A 193 1.46 -2.32 -10.51
CA THR A 193 2.34 -3.02 -11.46
C THR A 193 3.23 -2.03 -12.17
N GLY A 194 4.39 -2.47 -12.65
CA GLY A 194 5.23 -1.65 -13.53
C GLY A 194 6.27 -2.47 -14.27
N SER A 195 7.08 -1.79 -15.08
CA SER A 195 8.20 -2.44 -15.79
C SER A 195 9.39 -2.67 -14.86
N TYR A 196 10.16 -3.72 -15.14
CA TYR A 196 11.41 -4.00 -14.45
C TYR A 196 12.49 -4.29 -15.48
N ASN A 197 13.66 -3.67 -15.31
CA ASN A 197 14.81 -3.93 -16.14
C ASN A 197 15.78 -4.87 -15.41
N ALA A 198 15.80 -6.12 -15.84
CA ALA A 198 16.66 -7.16 -15.29
C ALA A 198 18.17 -6.91 -15.48
N THR A 199 18.57 -6.08 -16.44
CA THR A 199 19.99 -5.80 -16.74
C THR A 199 20.62 -4.86 -15.71
N ASN A 200 19.88 -3.86 -15.23
CA ASN A 200 20.40 -2.84 -14.31
C ASN A 200 19.60 -2.73 -13.00
N GLY A 201 18.57 -3.55 -12.82
CA GLY A 201 17.74 -3.60 -11.62
C GLY A 201 16.79 -2.41 -11.45
N THR A 202 16.51 -1.63 -12.50
CA THR A 202 15.66 -0.44 -12.36
C THR A 202 14.16 -0.78 -12.45
N LEU A 203 13.38 -0.11 -11.61
CA LEU A 203 11.92 -0.17 -11.60
C LEU A 203 11.37 1.02 -12.40
N GLY A 204 10.46 0.76 -13.33
CA GLY A 204 9.70 1.80 -14.02
C GLY A 204 8.59 2.38 -13.15
N PHE A 205 7.94 3.42 -13.66
CA PHE A 205 6.80 4.06 -12.99
C PHE A 205 5.67 3.05 -12.72
N PRO A 206 5.10 3.01 -11.51
CA PRO A 206 4.00 2.14 -11.18
C PRO A 206 2.70 2.64 -11.79
N THR A 207 1.85 1.68 -12.15
CA THR A 207 0.44 1.86 -12.45
C THR A 207 -0.36 1.29 -11.29
N VAL A 208 -1.28 2.08 -10.75
CA VAL A 208 -2.21 1.63 -9.69
C VAL A 208 -3.31 0.82 -10.33
N ILE A 209 -3.38 -0.48 -10.03
CA ILE A 209 -4.45 -1.37 -10.54
C ILE A 209 -5.72 -1.17 -9.73
N PHE A 210 -5.58 -1.20 -8.41
CA PHE A 210 -6.66 -0.86 -7.48
C PHE A 210 -6.08 -0.30 -6.20
N GLN A 211 -6.92 0.41 -5.46
CA GLN A 211 -6.62 0.82 -4.10
C GLN A 211 -7.91 0.81 -3.27
N LYS A 212 -7.79 0.41 -2.01
CA LYS A 212 -8.93 0.21 -1.10
C LYS A 212 -8.54 0.61 0.33
N SER A 213 -9.48 1.18 1.07
CA SER A 213 -9.30 1.40 2.50
C SER A 213 -9.44 0.07 3.25
N ALA A 214 -8.50 -0.25 4.14
CA ALA A 214 -8.51 -1.51 4.89
C ALA A 214 -7.86 -1.37 6.27
N ASN A 215 -8.19 -2.32 7.15
CA ASN A 215 -7.55 -2.49 8.44
C ASN A 215 -6.80 -3.83 8.45
N LEU A 216 -5.49 -3.81 8.24
CA LEU A 216 -4.70 -5.06 8.11
C LEU A 216 -4.73 -5.91 9.39
N SER A 217 -5.04 -5.31 10.56
CA SER A 217 -5.19 -6.04 11.83
C SER A 217 -6.52 -6.80 11.95
N ASN A 218 -7.46 -6.59 11.02
CA ASN A 218 -8.79 -7.20 11.08
C ASN A 218 -9.06 -7.98 9.79
N ALA A 219 -9.02 -9.31 9.89
CA ALA A 219 -9.28 -10.21 8.77
C ALA A 219 -10.67 -10.02 8.15
N ALA A 220 -11.68 -9.65 8.94
CA ALA A 220 -13.03 -9.40 8.49
C ALA A 220 -13.23 -8.00 7.88
N SER A 221 -12.20 -7.14 7.91
CA SER A 221 -12.26 -5.81 7.29
C SER A 221 -12.19 -5.90 5.77
N HIS A 222 -13.24 -6.45 5.16
CA HIS A 222 -13.45 -6.29 3.74
C HIS A 222 -13.34 -4.81 3.43
N ALA A 223 -12.53 -4.47 2.43
CA ALA A 223 -12.42 -3.11 1.94
C ALA A 223 -13.81 -2.54 1.75
N ILE A 224 -14.18 -1.63 2.67
CA ILE A 224 -15.49 -1.01 2.69
C ILE A 224 -15.52 -0.19 1.41
N THR A 225 -16.09 -0.76 0.36
CA THR A 225 -16.31 -0.05 -0.87
C THR A 225 -17.32 1.01 -0.48
N PHE A 226 -16.89 2.26 -0.37
CA PHE A 226 -17.75 3.39 0.06
C PHE A 226 -19.04 3.50 -0.78
N LYS A 227 -19.09 2.84 -1.96
CA LYS A 227 -20.28 2.67 -2.78
C LYS A 227 -21.32 1.66 -2.25
N GLN A 228 -20.96 0.62 -1.49
CA GLN A 228 -21.95 -0.34 -0.95
C GLN A 228 -22.75 0.26 0.21
N SER A 229 -22.14 1.13 1.01
CA SER A 229 -22.81 1.84 2.11
C SER A 229 -23.93 2.76 1.61
N LEU A 230 -23.75 3.41 0.46
CA LEU A 230 -24.79 4.27 -0.12
C LEU A 230 -25.98 3.47 -0.64
N THR A 231 -25.78 2.28 -1.24
CA THR A 231 -26.89 1.50 -1.78
C THR A 231 -27.76 0.89 -0.68
N GLU A 232 -27.16 0.36 0.39
CA GLU A 232 -27.94 -0.13 1.54
C GLU A 232 -28.58 1.00 2.35
N ALA A 233 -27.86 2.12 2.58
CA ALA A 233 -28.44 3.27 3.26
C ALA A 233 -29.60 3.89 2.46
N VAL A 234 -29.50 3.97 1.13
CA VAL A 234 -30.59 4.45 0.27
C VAL A 234 -31.78 3.49 0.31
N LEU A 235 -31.56 2.17 0.31
CA LEU A 235 -32.64 1.19 0.43
C LEU A 235 -33.39 1.31 1.76
N ILE A 236 -32.64 1.46 2.87
CA ILE A 236 -33.21 1.60 4.21
C ILE A 236 -34.01 2.92 4.34
N VAL A 237 -33.51 4.03 3.79
CA VAL A 237 -34.21 5.32 3.80
C VAL A 237 -35.48 5.28 2.94
N MET A 238 -35.43 4.64 1.76
CA MET A 238 -36.59 4.49 0.87
C MET A 238 -37.71 3.63 1.50
N VAL A 239 -37.35 2.57 2.25
CA VAL A 239 -38.31 1.71 2.95
C VAL A 239 -38.93 2.44 4.14
N ALA A 240 -38.14 3.18 4.91
CA ALA A 240 -38.64 3.95 6.06
C ALA A 240 -39.63 5.05 5.64
N GLN A 241 -39.39 5.73 4.51
CA GLN A 241 -40.30 6.76 3.99
C GLN A 241 -41.62 6.20 3.46
N ARG A 242 -41.66 4.95 2.98
CA ARG A 242 -42.92 4.32 2.55
C ARG A 242 -43.80 3.89 3.73
N LEU A 243 -43.20 3.53 4.86
CA LEU A 243 -43.93 3.12 6.07
C LEU A 243 -44.55 4.31 6.83
N THR A 244 -44.05 5.53 6.65
CA THR A 244 -44.61 6.74 7.29
C THR A 244 -45.70 7.44 6.46
N MET A 245 -46.01 6.94 5.26
CA MET A 245 -47.04 7.49 4.36
C MET A 245 -48.26 6.56 4.19
N SER A 246 -48.40 5.52 5.03
CA SER A 246 -49.58 4.63 5.08
C SER A 246 -50.37 4.86 6.36
#